data_AF-A0A1F7RJN1-F1
#
_entry.id   AF-A0A1F7RJN1-F1
#
_cell.length_a   1.000
_cell.length_b   1.000
_cell.length_c   1.000
_cell.angle_alpha   90.00
_cell.angle_beta   90.00
_cell.angle_gamma   90.00
#
_symmetry.space_group_name_H-M   'P 1'
#
loop_
_entity.id
_entity.type
_entity.pdbx_description
1 polymer ?
#
loop_
_entity_poly.entity_id
_entity_poly.type
_entity_poly.pdbx_seq_one_letter_code
_entity_poly.pdbx_strand_id
1 'polypeptide(L)'
;MDDYKHKDNVELLNMLEISGAANQYLLFQFRQKLLAINLHELRSIVPVRALTPVPGCPPHYRGVISLRGTVIPVLDFSYILEKESDDQNRSFIIVLKDEQDSIGITADKVLKISILPEEDILPVETYLTDNNPEFYSGIFRYGNRYGLIINFEMMIKKTLETIDD
;
A
#
# COMPACT_ATOMS: atom_id res chain seq x y z
N MET A 1 6.12 23.58 11.69
CA MET A 1 5.59 23.04 10.42
C MET A 1 5.13 21.59 10.57
N ASP A 2 5.02 21.07 11.80
CA ASP A 2 4.73 19.65 12.10
C ASP A 2 3.27 19.36 12.47
N ASP A 3 2.45 20.39 12.73
CA ASP A 3 1.05 20.19 13.16
C ASP A 3 0.12 19.64 12.07
N TYR A 4 0.39 19.93 10.80
CA TYR A 4 -0.46 19.50 9.69
C TYR A 4 -0.38 17.98 9.43
N LYS A 5 0.81 17.37 9.57
CA LYS A 5 0.97 15.91 9.40
C LYS A 5 0.37 15.10 10.54
N HIS A 6 0.23 15.69 11.74
CA HIS A 6 -0.29 14.97 12.89
C HIS A 6 -1.82 14.83 12.84
N LYS A 7 -2.53 15.87 12.38
CA LYS A 7 -3.99 15.84 12.23
C LYS A 7 -4.47 14.79 11.23
N ASP A 8 -3.87 14.75 10.03
CA ASP A 8 -4.30 13.82 8.98
C ASP A 8 -4.12 12.35 9.41
N ASN A 9 -3.03 12.04 10.15
CA ASN A 9 -2.79 10.69 10.67
C ASN A 9 -3.78 10.32 11.78
N VAL A 10 -4.13 11.25 12.66
CA VAL A 10 -5.11 11.00 13.74
C VAL A 10 -6.52 10.83 13.17
N GLU A 11 -6.90 11.60 12.15
CA GLU A 11 -8.18 11.42 11.45
C GLU A 11 -8.26 10.06 10.75
N LEU A 12 -7.20 9.64 10.07
CA LEU A 12 -7.13 8.31 9.45
C LEU A 12 -7.24 7.18 10.47
N LEU A 13 -6.57 7.29 11.62
CA LEU A 13 -6.67 6.30 12.70
C LEU A 13 -8.10 6.23 13.26
N ASN A 14 -8.74 7.37 13.49
CA ASN A 14 -10.14 7.42 13.95
C ASN A 14 -11.09 6.81 12.91
N MET A 15 -10.86 7.03 11.61
CA MET A 15 -11.67 6.44 10.54
C MET A 15 -11.50 4.91 10.43
N LEU A 16 -10.33 4.37 10.79
CA LEU A 16 -10.10 2.92 10.88
C LEU A 16 -10.89 2.27 12.02
N GLU A 17 -11.07 2.98 13.13
CA GLU A 17 -11.85 2.48 14.27
C GLU A 17 -13.36 2.44 14.02
N ILE A 18 -13.86 3.14 12.98
CA ILE A 18 -15.30 3.33 12.69
C ILE A 18 -15.80 2.39 11.56
N SER A 19 -14.92 1.62 10.91
CA SER A 19 -15.26 0.89 9.68
C SER A 19 -16.24 -0.29 9.89
N GLY A 20 -17.44 -0.16 9.32
CA GLY A 20 -18.46 -1.23 9.18
C GLY A 20 -19.18 -1.23 7.82
N ALA A 21 -18.71 -0.43 6.86
CA ALA A 21 -19.28 -0.31 5.52
C ALA A 21 -18.46 -1.09 4.49
N ALA A 22 -19.14 -1.82 3.60
CA ALA A 22 -18.51 -2.49 2.47
C ALA A 22 -17.81 -1.47 1.54
N ASN A 23 -16.74 -1.90 0.86
CA ASN A 23 -16.01 -1.16 -0.17
C ASN A 23 -15.35 0.15 0.30
N GLN A 24 -14.77 0.13 1.50
CA GLN A 24 -13.87 1.19 1.96
C GLN A 24 -12.43 0.92 1.52
N TYR A 25 -11.75 1.96 1.06
CA TYR A 25 -10.38 1.89 0.59
C TYR A 25 -9.53 3.01 1.19
N LEU A 26 -8.30 2.68 1.53
CA LEU A 26 -7.26 3.66 1.81
C LEU A 26 -6.70 4.16 0.48
N LEU A 27 -6.87 5.45 0.20
CA LEU A 27 -6.27 6.10 -0.96
C LEU A 27 -4.89 6.65 -0.59
N PHE A 28 -3.90 6.36 -1.42
CA PHE A 28 -2.52 6.79 -1.20
C PHE A 28 -1.80 7.05 -2.52
N GLN A 29 -0.65 7.70 -2.44
CA GLN A 29 0.23 7.96 -3.58
C GLN A 29 1.51 7.17 -3.43
N PHE A 30 1.93 6.57 -4.54
CA PHE A 30 3.23 6.00 -4.72
C PHE A 30 3.79 6.49 -6.04
N ARG A 31 4.88 7.25 -5.99
CA ARG A 31 5.40 8.05 -7.10
C ARG A 31 4.28 8.90 -7.72
N GLN A 32 4.03 8.74 -9.01
CA GLN A 32 2.97 9.46 -9.71
C GLN A 32 1.64 8.69 -9.72
N LYS A 33 1.61 7.43 -9.27
CA LYS A 33 0.43 6.57 -9.25
C LYS A 33 -0.47 6.91 -8.07
N LEU A 34 -1.76 7.03 -8.34
CA LEU A 34 -2.81 7.08 -7.33
C LEU A 34 -3.29 5.65 -7.10
N LEU A 35 -3.17 5.16 -5.86
CA LEU A 35 -3.44 3.78 -5.52
C LEU A 35 -4.49 3.70 -4.40
N ALA A 36 -5.20 2.58 -4.38
CA ALA A 36 -6.16 2.23 -3.36
C ALA A 36 -5.87 0.82 -2.86
N ILE A 37 -6.04 0.61 -1.55
CA ILE A 37 -6.02 -0.73 -0.95
C ILE A 37 -7.26 -0.92 -0.09
N ASN A 38 -7.78 -2.14 -0.05
CA ASN A 38 -8.99 -2.41 0.69
C ASN A 38 -8.75 -2.18 2.18
N LEU A 39 -9.65 -1.45 2.85
CA LEU A 39 -9.51 -1.14 4.25
C LEU A 39 -9.52 -2.40 5.13
N HIS A 40 -10.19 -3.47 4.68
CA HIS A 40 -10.19 -4.76 5.36
C HIS A 40 -8.80 -5.39 5.43
N GLU A 41 -7.95 -5.15 4.41
CA GLU A 41 -6.56 -5.62 4.36
C GLU A 41 -5.64 -4.75 5.22
N LEU A 42 -6.07 -3.52 5.59
CA LEU A 42 -5.23 -2.63 6.37
C LEU A 42 -5.15 -3.08 7.84
N ARG A 43 -3.92 -3.10 8.36
CA ARG A 43 -3.62 -3.29 9.79
C ARG A 43 -3.19 -2.00 10.47
N SER A 44 -2.33 -1.20 9.83
CA SER A 44 -1.81 0.04 10.40
C SER A 44 -1.16 0.93 9.34
N ILE A 45 -0.97 2.21 9.66
CA ILE A 45 -0.14 3.14 8.91
C ILE A 45 0.87 3.72 9.87
N VAL A 46 2.15 3.60 9.55
CA VAL A 46 3.25 4.11 10.40
C VAL A 46 4.18 5.00 9.58
N PRO A 47 4.86 5.98 10.21
CA PRO A 47 5.83 6.81 9.49
C PRO A 47 7.06 5.98 9.08
N VAL A 48 7.68 6.31 7.94
CA VAL A 48 8.84 5.57 7.40
C VAL A 48 10.01 5.48 8.38
N ARG A 49 10.14 6.46 9.30
CA ARG A 49 11.20 6.48 10.32
C ARG A 49 11.19 5.27 11.25
N ALA A 50 10.13 4.47 11.23
CA ALA A 50 10.05 3.20 11.92
C ALA A 50 10.85 2.08 11.22
N LEU A 51 11.23 2.27 9.94
CA LEU A 51 11.99 1.32 9.13
C LEU A 51 13.40 1.17 9.70
N THR A 52 13.75 -0.08 10.02
CA THR A 52 15.10 -0.52 10.33
C THR A 52 15.63 -1.29 9.12
N PRO A 53 16.61 -0.75 8.38
CA PRO A 53 17.25 -1.47 7.29
C PRO A 53 17.89 -2.75 7.81
N VAL A 54 17.78 -3.83 7.05
CA VAL A 54 18.42 -5.11 7.37
C VAL A 54 19.57 -5.34 6.38
N PRO A 55 20.83 -5.41 6.85
CA PRO A 55 21.97 -5.66 5.97
C PRO A 55 21.86 -7.00 5.24
N GLY A 56 22.17 -7.02 3.95
CA GLY A 56 22.17 -8.24 3.13
C GLY A 56 20.78 -8.75 2.74
N CYS A 57 19.72 -7.97 2.98
CA CYS A 57 18.39 -8.31 2.48
C CYS A 57 18.35 -8.31 0.95
N PRO A 58 17.57 -9.22 0.33
CA PRO A 58 17.28 -9.17 -1.08
C PRO A 58 16.67 -7.84 -1.53
N PRO A 59 16.80 -7.44 -2.81
CA PRO A 59 16.36 -6.12 -3.31
C PRO A 59 14.86 -5.81 -3.14
N HIS A 60 14.02 -6.84 -3.02
CA HIS A 60 12.59 -6.69 -2.78
C HIS A 60 12.25 -6.38 -1.32
N TYR A 61 13.21 -6.42 -0.40
CA TYR A 61 13.05 -5.99 0.99
C TYR A 61 13.74 -4.65 1.24
N ARG A 62 13.02 -3.72 1.86
CA ARG A 62 13.59 -2.48 2.41
C ARG A 62 14.13 -2.66 3.83
N GLY A 63 13.64 -3.65 4.57
CA GLY A 63 14.02 -3.93 5.95
C GLY A 63 12.82 -4.40 6.78
N VAL A 64 12.77 -3.98 8.04
CA VAL A 64 11.72 -4.36 8.99
C VAL A 64 11.21 -3.16 9.80
N ILE A 65 10.02 -3.28 10.36
CA ILE A 65 9.52 -2.41 11.44
C ILE A 65 9.16 -3.25 12.66
N SER A 66 9.16 -2.63 13.84
CA SER A 66 8.50 -3.21 15.02
C SER A 66 7.14 -2.55 15.22
N LEU A 67 6.08 -3.36 15.24
CA LEU A 67 4.72 -2.91 15.54
C LEU A 67 4.16 -3.73 16.69
N ARG A 68 4.02 -3.10 17.87
CA ARG A 68 3.52 -3.74 19.10
C ARG A 68 4.31 -5.01 19.49
N GLY A 69 5.63 -4.98 19.29
CA GLY A 69 6.52 -6.11 19.59
C GLY A 69 6.63 -7.17 18.50
N THR A 70 5.77 -7.13 17.47
CA THR A 70 5.89 -7.98 16.29
C THR A 70 6.84 -7.34 15.28
N VAL A 71 7.79 -8.11 14.76
CA VAL A 71 8.67 -7.70 13.66
C VAL A 71 7.92 -7.93 12.35
N ILE A 72 7.79 -6.88 11.54
CA ILE A 72 7.04 -6.90 10.29
C ILE A 72 8.01 -6.58 9.15
N PRO A 73 8.15 -7.46 8.14
CA PRO A 73 8.96 -7.17 6.96
C PRO A 73 8.34 -6.03 6.15
N VAL A 74 9.20 -5.18 5.58
CA VAL A 74 8.80 -4.11 4.67
C VAL A 74 9.38 -4.40 3.29
N LEU A 75 8.50 -4.53 2.31
CA LEU A 75 8.88 -4.73 0.92
C LEU A 75 9.19 -3.41 0.22
N ASP A 76 10.13 -3.44 -0.71
CA ASP A 76 10.34 -2.33 -1.64
C ASP A 76 9.24 -2.34 -2.70
N PHE A 77 8.26 -1.47 -2.49
CA PHE A 77 7.11 -1.37 -3.38
C PHE A 77 7.51 -0.92 -4.80
N SER A 78 8.63 -0.20 -4.94
CA SER A 78 9.19 0.18 -6.25
C SER A 78 9.65 -1.07 -7.01
N TYR A 79 10.37 -1.94 -6.31
CA TYR A 79 10.86 -3.20 -6.86
C TYR A 79 9.71 -4.14 -7.21
N ILE A 80 8.66 -4.18 -6.40
CA ILE A 80 7.48 -5.00 -6.69
C ILE A 80 6.81 -4.55 -7.99
N LEU A 81 6.49 -3.25 -8.10
CA LEU A 81 5.70 -2.75 -9.22
C LEU A 81 6.51 -2.65 -10.52
N GLU A 82 7.78 -2.29 -10.44
CA GLU A 82 8.57 -1.88 -11.59
C GLU A 82 9.89 -2.67 -11.75
N LYS A 83 10.19 -3.62 -10.85
CA LYS A 83 11.45 -4.38 -10.80
C LYS A 83 12.70 -3.50 -10.70
N GLU A 84 12.52 -2.25 -10.25
CA GLU A 84 13.58 -1.29 -9.98
C GLU A 84 13.43 -0.73 -8.57
N SER A 85 14.47 -0.87 -7.76
CA SER A 85 14.56 -0.16 -6.48
C SER A 85 14.96 1.29 -6.74
N ASP A 86 14.32 2.24 -6.05
CA ASP A 86 14.82 3.62 -5.98
C ASP A 86 15.21 3.98 -4.57
N ASP A 87 16.00 5.05 -4.41
CA ASP A 87 16.36 5.61 -3.10
C ASP A 87 15.49 6.83 -2.74
N GLN A 88 14.25 6.88 -3.24
CA GLN A 88 13.37 8.02 -2.94
C GLN A 88 12.92 7.96 -1.49
N ASN A 89 12.97 9.13 -0.82
CA ASN A 89 12.49 9.27 0.55
C ASN A 89 10.96 9.12 0.60
N ARG A 90 10.50 7.92 0.97
CA ARG A 90 9.09 7.63 1.28
C ARG A 90 8.72 8.23 2.63
N SER A 91 7.43 8.51 2.88
CA SER A 91 7.01 9.09 4.17
C SER A 91 6.27 8.11 5.06
N PHE A 92 5.66 7.08 4.48
CA PHE A 92 4.75 6.17 5.18
C PHE A 92 5.07 4.71 4.87
N ILE A 93 4.69 3.84 5.80
CA ILE A 93 4.62 2.40 5.64
C ILE A 93 3.17 2.00 5.91
N ILE A 94 2.55 1.39 4.92
CA ILE A 94 1.21 0.83 4.97
C ILE A 94 1.37 -0.64 5.35
N VAL A 95 0.87 -1.01 6.52
CA VAL A 95 0.96 -2.38 7.06
C VAL A 95 -0.34 -3.11 6.75
N LEU A 96 -0.21 -4.22 6.04
CA LEU A 96 -1.29 -5.00 5.49
C LEU A 96 -1.33 -6.39 6.14
N LYS A 97 -2.54 -6.94 6.27
CA LYS A 97 -2.80 -8.28 6.76
C LYS A 97 -2.51 -9.27 5.64
N ASP A 98 -1.72 -10.28 5.94
CA ASP A 98 -1.43 -11.42 5.06
C ASP A 98 -1.82 -12.72 5.80
N GLU A 99 -1.91 -13.86 5.09
CA GLU A 99 -2.47 -15.12 5.62
C GLU A 99 -1.77 -15.64 6.87
N GLN A 100 -0.44 -15.45 6.97
CA GLN A 100 0.36 -15.95 8.10
C GLN A 100 0.95 -14.84 8.98
N ASP A 101 1.12 -13.63 8.45
CA ASP A 101 1.71 -12.51 9.18
C ASP A 101 1.27 -11.15 8.61
N SER A 102 2.00 -10.06 8.86
CA SER A 102 1.73 -8.76 8.22
C SER A 102 2.92 -8.32 7.39
N ILE A 103 2.65 -7.58 6.33
CA ILE A 103 3.66 -7.04 5.42
C ILE A 103 3.50 -5.53 5.34
N GLY A 104 4.62 -4.81 5.39
CA GLY A 104 4.68 -3.39 5.12
C GLY A 104 5.01 -3.10 3.67
N ILE A 105 4.34 -2.11 3.08
CA ILE A 105 4.75 -1.48 1.82
C ILE A 105 4.99 0.01 2.05
N THR A 106 5.91 0.60 1.29
CA THR A 106 6.20 2.04 1.43
C THR A 106 5.28 2.89 0.56
N ALA A 107 4.98 4.11 1.02
CA ALA A 107 4.16 5.08 0.30
C ALA A 107 4.71 6.51 0.44
N ASP A 108 4.46 7.34 -0.58
CA ASP A 108 4.85 8.75 -0.58
C ASP A 108 3.91 9.58 0.28
N LYS A 109 2.61 9.36 0.09
CA LYS A 109 1.55 10.08 0.83
C LYS A 109 0.38 9.16 1.07
N VAL A 110 -0.19 9.26 2.26
CA VAL A 110 -1.53 8.76 2.52
C VAL A 110 -2.52 9.91 2.33
N LEU A 111 -3.58 9.69 1.57
CA LEU A 111 -4.53 10.76 1.21
C LEU A 111 -5.74 10.78 2.12
N LYS A 112 -6.57 9.73 2.07
CA LYS A 112 -7.80 9.60 2.86
C LYS A 112 -8.35 8.18 2.76
N ILE A 113 -9.31 7.86 3.62
CA ILE A 113 -10.20 6.72 3.43
C ILE A 113 -11.41 7.17 2.61
N SER A 114 -11.80 6.37 1.62
CA SER A 114 -12.95 6.64 0.75
C SER A 114 -13.78 5.38 0.55
N ILE A 115 -15.09 5.54 0.43
CA ILE A 115 -15.95 4.51 -0.14
C ILE A 115 -15.80 4.60 -1.66
N LEU A 116 -15.60 3.46 -2.32
CA LEU A 116 -15.63 3.33 -3.77
C LEU A 116 -16.82 2.43 -4.13
N PRO A 117 -17.91 2.96 -4.72
CA PRO A 117 -19.05 2.14 -5.16
C PRO A 117 -18.59 1.09 -6.17
N GLU A 118 -19.12 -0.12 -6.09
CA GLU A 118 -18.68 -1.22 -6.96
C GLU A 118 -19.02 -0.94 -8.43
N GLU A 119 -20.15 -0.29 -8.67
CA GLU A 119 -20.58 0.16 -10.00
C GLU A 119 -19.66 1.21 -10.64
N ASP A 120 -18.86 1.91 -9.84
CA ASP A 120 -17.92 2.94 -10.29
C ASP A 120 -16.50 2.38 -10.53
N ILE A 121 -16.26 1.12 -10.14
CA ILE A 121 -14.98 0.44 -10.34
C ILE A 121 -14.92 -0.13 -11.75
N LEU A 122 -13.98 0.36 -12.54
CA LEU A 122 -13.76 -0.09 -13.91
C LEU A 122 -12.79 -1.29 -13.93
N PRO A 123 -12.97 -2.23 -14.88
CA PRO A 123 -12.06 -3.36 -15.06
C PRO A 123 -10.67 -2.90 -15.53
N VAL A 124 -9.64 -3.62 -15.09
CA VAL A 124 -8.22 -3.33 -15.34
C VAL A 124 -7.86 -3.49 -16.82
N GLU A 125 -8.43 -4.50 -17.47
CA GLU A 125 -8.13 -4.93 -18.84
C GLU A 125 -8.45 -3.86 -19.88
N THR A 126 -9.30 -2.90 -19.53
CA THR A 126 -9.76 -1.86 -20.45
C THR A 126 -8.78 -0.69 -20.56
N TYR A 127 -7.87 -0.50 -19.58
CA TYR A 127 -7.12 0.77 -19.47
C TYR A 127 -5.64 0.66 -19.13
N LEU A 128 -5.10 -0.54 -18.83
CA LEU A 128 -3.72 -0.69 -18.39
C LEU A 128 -2.81 -1.41 -19.41
N THR A 129 -1.67 -0.78 -19.67
CA THR A 129 -0.45 -1.37 -20.27
C THR A 129 0.65 -1.45 -19.21
N ASP A 130 0.29 -1.90 -18.01
CA ASP A 130 1.25 -2.17 -16.92
C ASP A 130 1.85 -3.58 -17.12
N ASN A 131 3.08 -3.79 -16.65
CA ASN A 131 3.78 -5.07 -16.78
C ASN A 131 3.18 -6.17 -15.88
N ASN A 132 2.41 -5.78 -14.86
CA ASN A 132 1.78 -6.70 -13.91
C ASN A 132 0.28 -6.34 -13.73
N PRO A 133 -0.58 -6.50 -14.74
CA PRO A 133 -2.00 -6.15 -14.64
C PRO A 133 -2.72 -6.90 -13.50
N GLU A 134 -2.26 -8.11 -13.16
CA GLU A 134 -2.82 -8.93 -12.08
C GLU A 134 -2.62 -8.33 -10.67
N PHE A 135 -1.71 -7.36 -10.52
CA PHE A 135 -1.51 -6.64 -9.26
C PHE A 135 -2.63 -5.66 -8.94
N TYR A 136 -3.56 -5.46 -9.88
CA TYR A 136 -4.66 -4.55 -9.73
C TYR A 136 -5.98 -5.30 -9.87
N SER A 137 -6.95 -4.95 -9.02
CA SER A 137 -8.31 -5.51 -9.02
C SER A 137 -9.33 -4.60 -9.69
N GLY A 138 -8.98 -3.34 -9.93
CA GLY A 138 -9.88 -2.39 -10.58
C GLY A 138 -9.27 -1.00 -10.71
N ILE A 139 -10.03 -0.12 -11.34
CA ILE A 139 -9.68 1.27 -11.57
C ILE A 139 -10.79 2.14 -11.02
N PHE A 140 -10.42 3.18 -10.28
CA PHE A 140 -11.38 4.12 -9.70
C PHE A 140 -11.11 5.54 -10.15
N ARG A 141 -12.14 6.37 -10.12
CA ARG A 141 -12.04 7.80 -10.42
C ARG A 141 -11.86 8.61 -9.14
N TYR A 142 -10.93 9.56 -9.18
CA TYR A 142 -10.69 10.52 -8.10
C TYR A 142 -10.56 11.94 -8.68
N GLY A 143 -11.68 12.68 -8.63
CA GLY A 143 -11.80 13.97 -9.32
C GLY A 143 -11.65 13.79 -10.83
N ASN A 144 -10.58 14.35 -11.39
CA ASN A 144 -10.26 14.24 -12.82
C ASN A 144 -9.12 13.25 -13.12
N ARG A 145 -8.71 12.46 -12.12
CA ARG A 145 -7.65 11.45 -12.27
C ARG A 145 -8.23 10.05 -12.09
N TYR A 146 -7.57 9.08 -12.70
CA TYR A 146 -7.80 7.66 -12.43
C TYR A 146 -6.75 7.15 -11.44
N GLY A 147 -7.14 6.20 -10.61
CA GLY A 147 -6.27 5.45 -9.72
C GLY A 147 -6.53 3.95 -9.83
N LEU A 148 -5.62 3.15 -9.28
CA LEU A 148 -5.66 1.70 -9.35
C LEU A 148 -5.95 1.11 -7.96
N ILE A 149 -6.84 0.13 -7.92
CA ILE A 149 -7.10 -0.67 -6.73
C ILE A 149 -6.12 -1.84 -6.77
N ILE A 150 -5.33 -1.99 -5.70
CA ILE A 150 -4.35 -3.07 -5.57
C ILE A 150 -5.07 -4.38 -5.27
N ASN A 151 -4.70 -5.44 -5.98
CA ASN A 151 -4.96 -6.82 -5.59
C ASN A 151 -3.78 -7.29 -4.72
N PHE A 152 -3.89 -7.08 -3.41
CA PHE A 152 -2.76 -7.29 -2.50
C PHE A 152 -2.36 -8.77 -2.42
N GLU A 153 -3.34 -9.67 -2.32
CA GLU A 153 -3.12 -11.11 -2.27
C GLU A 153 -2.32 -11.59 -3.49
N MET A 154 -2.77 -11.23 -4.71
CA MET A 154 -2.08 -11.61 -5.94
C MET A 154 -0.67 -11.01 -6.03
N MET A 155 -0.53 -9.73 -5.65
CA MET A 155 0.75 -9.03 -5.68
C MET A 155 1.78 -9.68 -4.76
N ILE A 156 1.40 -10.02 -3.53
CA ILE A 156 2.28 -10.70 -2.58
C ILE A 156 2.61 -12.09 -3.06
N LYS A 157 1.60 -12.89 -3.46
CA LYS A 157 1.80 -14.24 -3.97
C LYS A 157 2.84 -14.28 -5.09
N LYS A 158 2.69 -13.43 -6.11
CA LYS A 158 3.65 -13.33 -7.22
C LYS A 158 5.02 -12.84 -6.79
N THR A 159 5.06 -11.90 -5.85
CA THR A 159 6.32 -11.40 -5.31
C THR A 159 7.08 -12.52 -4.61
N LEU A 160 6.42 -13.32 -3.76
CA LEU A 160 7.02 -14.42 -3.03
C LEU A 160 7.39 -15.61 -3.91
N GLU A 161 6.55 -15.97 -4.89
CA GLU A 161 6.86 -17.02 -5.88
C GLU A 161 8.15 -16.71 -6.66
N THR A 162 8.42 -15.43 -6.95
CA THR A 162 9.66 -15.01 -7.64
C THR A 162 10.91 -15.08 -6.75
N ILE A 163 10.77 -15.31 -5.44
CA ILE A 163 11.90 -15.38 -4.49
C ILE A 163 12.43 -16.81 -4.37
N ASP A 164 11.57 -17.81 -4.60
CA ASP A 164 11.90 -19.23 -4.46
C ASP A 164 12.52 -19.86 -5.73
N ASP A 165 12.60 -19.10 -6.84
CA ASP A 165 13.23 -19.48 -8.12
C ASP A 165 14.60 -18.79 -8.33
#